data_AF-A0A7S3P6G6-F1
#
_entry.id   AF-A0A7S3P6G6-F1
#
_cell.length_a   1.000
_cell.length_b   1.000
_cell.length_c   1.000
_cell.angle_alpha   90.00
_cell.angle_beta   90.00
_cell.angle_gamma   90.00
#
_symmetry.space_group_name_H-M   'P 1'
#
loop_
_entity.id
_entity.type
_entity.pdbx_description
1 polymer ?
#
loop_
_entity_poly.entity_id
_entity_poly.type
_entity_poly.pdbx_seq_one_letter_code
_entity_poly.pdbx_strand_id
1 'polypeptide(L)'
;MANCDERNGQPIDVNGDVVFVSLEESVEEMVAEEVPFFALTSIAYLVLFFWFGNLMHQNKESRIRLEEWIFCTIAIGFAEVLLRFVEYSIWQHTGRRSPAIALFAAVAFGAKHGVFRGLLVLLCNGV
;
A
#
# COMPACT_ATOMS: atom_id res chain seq x y z
N MET A 1 10.85 -11.20 -28.13
CA MET A 1 10.84 -9.93 -28.89
C MET A 1 11.15 -10.27 -30.34
N ALA A 2 10.23 -9.99 -31.27
CA ALA A 2 10.47 -10.21 -32.70
C ALA A 2 11.05 -8.95 -33.33
N ASN A 3 12.07 -9.11 -34.17
CA ASN A 3 12.71 -8.06 -34.94
C ASN A 3 11.73 -7.55 -36.02
N CYS A 4 11.21 -6.33 -35.86
CA CYS A 4 10.25 -5.72 -36.79
C CYS A 4 10.96 -4.94 -37.92
N ASP A 5 11.92 -5.54 -38.61
CA ASP A 5 12.54 -4.94 -39.80
C ASP A 5 12.45 -5.88 -41.00
N GLU A 6 11.46 -5.63 -41.85
CA GLU A 6 11.14 -6.43 -43.05
C GLU A 6 12.19 -6.30 -44.17
N ARG A 7 13.14 -5.36 -44.08
CA ARG A 7 14.06 -5.06 -45.19
C ARG A 7 15.46 -5.62 -45.06
N ASN A 8 15.95 -5.89 -43.85
CA ASN A 8 17.36 -6.29 -43.67
C ASN A 8 17.60 -7.25 -42.47
N GLY A 9 16.57 -7.94 -42.00
CA GLY A 9 16.69 -8.88 -40.89
C GLY A 9 17.50 -10.13 -41.25
N GLN A 10 18.73 -10.23 -40.75
CA GLN A 10 19.43 -11.51 -40.67
C GLN A 10 18.62 -12.48 -39.78
N PRO A 11 18.52 -13.78 -40.14
CA PRO A 11 17.85 -14.75 -39.30
C PRO A 11 18.68 -14.93 -38.03
N ILE A 12 18.22 -14.34 -36.93
CA ILE A 12 18.79 -14.58 -35.60
C ILE A 12 18.13 -15.86 -35.10
N ASP A 13 18.86 -16.97 -35.18
CA ASP A 13 18.44 -18.25 -34.60
C ASP A 13 18.68 -18.19 -33.08
N VAL A 14 17.67 -17.73 -32.36
CA VAL A 14 17.69 -17.70 -30.89
C VAL A 14 17.22 -19.06 -30.41
N ASN A 15 18.16 -20.01 -30.29
CA ASN A 15 17.88 -21.31 -29.71
C ASN A 15 17.90 -21.20 -28.18
N GLY A 16 16.73 -21.15 -27.57
CA GLY A 16 16.52 -21.09 -26.13
C GLY A 16 15.12 -21.60 -25.81
N ASP A 17 14.97 -22.22 -24.64
CA ASP A 17 13.70 -22.79 -24.21
C ASP A 17 12.68 -21.65 -23.99
N VAL A 18 11.72 -21.53 -24.91
CA VAL A 18 10.70 -20.48 -24.85
C VAL A 18 9.60 -20.93 -23.89
N VAL A 19 9.77 -20.57 -22.62
CA VAL A 19 8.71 -20.73 -21.62
C VAL A 19 7.68 -19.62 -21.85
N PHE A 20 6.53 -19.99 -22.42
CA PHE A 20 5.37 -19.11 -22.50
C PHE A 20 4.76 -18.95 -21.10
N VAL A 21 5.25 -17.99 -20.33
CA VAL A 21 4.63 -17.62 -19.05
C VAL A 21 3.36 -16.85 -19.38
N SER A 22 2.22 -17.34 -18.89
CA SER A 22 0.96 -16.64 -19.05
C SER A 22 1.00 -15.33 -18.26
N LEU A 23 0.41 -14.26 -18.81
CA LEU A 23 0.43 -12.94 -18.17
C LEU A 23 -0.20 -12.98 -16.76
N GLU A 24 -1.16 -13.88 -16.55
CA GLU A 24 -1.77 -14.17 -15.25
C GLU A 24 -0.77 -14.72 -14.22
N GLU A 25 0.05 -15.70 -14.61
CA GLU A 25 1.03 -16.34 -13.73
C GLU A 25 2.16 -15.38 -13.32
N SER A 26 2.59 -14.49 -14.24
CA SER A 26 3.58 -13.45 -13.92
C SER A 26 3.05 -12.39 -12.94
N VAL A 27 1.74 -12.15 -12.94
CA VAL A 27 1.09 -11.20 -12.01
C VAL A 27 0.88 -11.84 -10.65
N GLU A 28 0.54 -13.13 -10.59
CA GLU A 28 0.42 -13.88 -9.34
C GLU A 28 1.74 -13.95 -8.58
N GLU A 29 2.86 -14.19 -9.28
CA GLU A 29 4.18 -14.26 -8.67
C GLU A 29 4.65 -12.90 -8.12
N MET A 30 4.39 -11.81 -8.87
CA MET A 30 4.71 -10.45 -8.43
C MET A 30 3.82 -10.00 -7.25
N VAL A 31 2.54 -10.36 -7.25
CA VAL A 31 1.60 -10.07 -6.14
C VAL A 31 1.97 -10.87 -4.89
N ALA A 32 2.41 -12.13 -5.04
CA ALA A 32 2.81 -12.98 -3.92
C ALA A 32 4.02 -12.42 -3.14
N GLU A 33 4.92 -11.70 -3.82
CA GLU A 33 6.05 -11.02 -3.17
C GLU A 33 5.63 -9.76 -2.39
N GLU A 34 4.58 -9.05 -2.83
CA GLU A 34 4.12 -7.82 -2.16
C GLU A 34 3.21 -8.08 -0.96
N VAL A 35 2.44 -9.18 -0.94
CA VAL A 35 1.55 -9.57 0.17
C VAL A 35 2.25 -9.63 1.54
N PRO A 36 3.44 -10.26 1.72
CA PRO A 36 4.12 -10.30 3.01
C PRO A 36 4.57 -8.91 3.48
N PHE A 37 4.92 -8.00 2.56
CA PHE A 37 5.26 -6.62 2.91
C PHE A 37 4.07 -5.88 3.50
N PHE A 38 2.89 -5.97 2.87
CA PHE A 38 1.67 -5.35 3.39
C PHE A 38 1.21 -6.01 4.70
N ALA A 39 1.38 -7.33 4.85
CA ALA A 39 1.10 -8.05 6.08
C ALA A 39 1.96 -7.53 7.24
N LEU A 40 3.29 -7.47 7.07
CA LEU A 40 4.22 -6.96 8.09
C LEU A 40 3.92 -5.50 8.44
N THR A 41 3.63 -4.67 7.44
CA THR A 41 3.31 -3.26 7.64
C THR A 41 2.00 -3.11 8.43
N SER A 42 1.00 -3.94 8.18
CA SER A 42 -0.26 -3.92 8.94
C SER A 42 -0.05 -4.27 10.42
N ILE A 43 0.80 -5.25 10.71
CA ILE A 43 1.17 -5.64 12.07
C ILE A 43 1.91 -4.50 12.77
N ALA A 44 2.86 -3.86 12.09
CA ALA A 44 3.58 -2.71 12.62
C ALA A 44 2.63 -1.56 12.98
N TYR A 45 1.66 -1.25 12.11
CA TYR A 45 0.63 -0.25 12.39
C TYR A 45 -0.28 -0.62 13.56
N LEU A 46 -0.64 -1.89 13.72
CA LEU A 46 -1.40 -2.37 14.90
C LEU A 46 -0.62 -2.15 16.19
N VAL A 47 0.65 -2.56 16.23
CA VAL A 47 1.52 -2.36 17.39
C VAL A 47 1.59 -0.86 17.72
N LEU A 48 1.79 -0.02 16.72
CA LEU A 48 1.90 1.42 16.90
C LEU A 48 0.57 2.04 17.37
N PHE A 49 -0.57 1.56 16.86
CA PHE A 49 -1.90 1.98 17.27
C PHE A 49 -2.17 1.67 18.75
N PHE A 50 -1.89 0.43 19.19
CA PHE A 50 -2.04 0.05 20.59
C PHE A 50 -1.03 0.75 21.50
N TRP A 51 0.22 0.85 21.08
CA TRP A 51 1.28 1.54 21.82
C TRP A 51 0.93 3.01 22.05
N PHE A 52 0.58 3.73 20.99
CA PHE A 52 0.24 5.15 21.07
C PHE A 52 -1.08 5.36 21.82
N GLY A 53 -2.08 4.50 21.61
CA GLY A 53 -3.33 4.53 22.36
C GLY A 53 -3.12 4.32 23.87
N ASN A 54 -2.22 3.41 24.27
CA ASN A 54 -1.86 3.20 25.66
C ASN A 54 -1.14 4.40 26.27
N LEU A 55 -0.17 4.99 25.56
CA LEU A 55 0.51 6.21 26.01
C LEU A 55 -0.47 7.36 26.20
N MET A 56 -1.39 7.55 25.26
CA MET A 56 -2.43 8.57 25.33
C MET A 56 -3.44 8.30 26.45
N HIS A 57 -3.63 7.05 26.86
CA HIS A 57 -4.46 6.69 28.01
C HIS A 57 -3.75 6.95 29.35
N GLN A 58 -2.43 6.74 29.42
CA GLN A 58 -1.64 7.00 30.62
C GLN A 58 -1.46 8.51 30.85
N ASN A 59 -1.23 9.28 29.78
CA ASN A 59 -1.00 10.72 29.85
C ASN A 59 -2.25 11.57 29.59
N LYS A 60 -3.43 11.11 30.06
CA LYS A 60 -4.71 11.79 29.82
C LYS A 60 -4.73 13.26 30.27
N GLU A 61 -4.01 13.59 31.34
CA GLU A 61 -4.00 14.93 31.92
C GLU A 61 -3.12 15.92 31.15
N SER A 62 -2.17 15.43 30.34
CA SER A 62 -1.29 16.27 29.52
C SER A 62 -1.68 16.26 28.04
N ARG A 63 -2.92 15.85 27.72
CA ARG A 63 -3.37 15.69 26.34
C ARG A 63 -3.34 17.00 25.58
N ILE A 64 -2.47 17.06 24.59
CA ILE A 64 -2.44 18.14 23.60
C ILE A 64 -3.33 17.73 22.43
N ARG A 65 -4.11 18.65 21.88
CA ARG A 65 -5.01 18.42 20.73
C ARG A 65 -4.29 17.79 19.53
N LEU A 66 -2.97 17.99 19.43
CA LEU A 66 -2.10 17.38 18.42
C LEU A 66 -2.05 15.84 18.51
N GLU A 67 -2.08 15.27 19.71
CA GLU A 67 -2.02 13.82 19.92
C GLU A 67 -3.25 13.09 19.34
N GLU A 68 -4.42 13.73 19.40
CA GLU A 68 -5.65 13.20 18.77
C GLU A 68 -5.50 13.11 17.25
N TRP A 69 -4.90 14.12 16.62
CA TRP A 69 -4.64 14.14 15.18
C TRP A 69 -3.59 13.11 14.76
N ILE A 70 -2.55 12.91 15.59
CA ILE A 70 -1.55 11.86 15.38
C ILE A 70 -2.22 10.48 15.45
N PHE A 71 -3.06 10.24 16.46
CA PHE A 71 -3.80 8.99 16.61
C PHE A 71 -4.74 8.73 15.43
N CYS A 72 -5.50 9.73 14.98
CA CYS A 72 -6.32 9.64 13.77
C CYS A 72 -5.49 9.30 12.53
N THR A 73 -4.29 9.88 12.38
CA THR A 73 -3.40 9.61 11.25
C THR A 73 -2.89 8.16 11.26
N ILE A 74 -2.57 7.63 12.44
CA ILE A 74 -2.18 6.22 12.62
C ILE A 74 -3.34 5.30 12.25
N ALA A 75 -4.57 5.63 12.69
CA ALA A 75 -5.77 4.87 12.36
C ALA A 75 -6.07 4.83 10.85
N ILE A 76 -5.96 5.98 10.18
CA ILE A 76 -6.13 6.08 8.72
C ILE A 76 -5.05 5.29 7.98
N GLY A 77 -3.79 5.41 8.41
CA GLY A 77 -2.68 4.64 7.84
C GLY A 77 -2.86 3.13 8.01
N PHE A 78 -3.34 2.68 9.16
CA PHE A 78 -3.66 1.28 9.39
C PHE A 78 -4.79 0.79 8.46
N ALA A 79 -5.88 1.55 8.37
CA ALA A 79 -7.00 1.22 7.48
C ALA A 79 -6.56 1.14 6.01
N GLU A 80 -5.69 2.05 5.56
CA GLU A 80 -5.13 2.03 4.21
C GLU A 80 -4.33 0.76 3.93
N VAL A 81 -3.38 0.41 4.80
CA VAL A 81 -2.53 -0.77 4.65
C VAL A 81 -3.36 -2.05 4.70
N LEU A 82 -4.38 -2.10 5.57
CA LEU A 82 -5.30 -3.23 5.66
C LEU A 82 -6.14 -3.39 4.38
N LEU A 83 -6.66 -2.29 3.82
CA LEU A 83 -7.38 -2.32 2.55
C LEU A 83 -6.48 -2.79 1.39
N ARG A 84 -5.23 -2.33 1.34
CA ARG A 84 -4.25 -2.81 0.34
C ARG A 84 -3.97 -4.30 0.52
N PHE A 85 -3.71 -4.75 1.74
CA PHE A 85 -3.50 -6.18 2.03
C PHE A 85 -4.67 -7.04 1.55
N VAL A 86 -5.90 -6.61 1.82
CA VAL A 86 -7.12 -7.30 1.35
C VAL A 86 -7.23 -7.27 -0.17
N GLU A 87 -6.95 -6.15 -0.82
CA GLU A 87 -6.95 -6.03 -2.29
C GLU A 87 -5.97 -7.02 -2.92
N TYR A 88 -4.72 -7.03 -2.47
CA TYR A 88 -3.67 -7.92 -2.99
C TYR A 88 -3.96 -9.40 -2.68
N SER A 89 -4.54 -9.70 -1.51
CA SER A 89 -4.94 -11.08 -1.17
C SER A 89 -6.08 -11.59 -2.06
N ILE A 90 -7.09 -10.75 -2.33
CA ILE A 90 -8.18 -11.09 -3.25
C ILE A 90 -7.64 -11.26 -4.67
N TRP A 91 -6.72 -10.38 -5.08
CA TRP A 91 -6.09 -10.45 -6.39
C TRP A 91 -5.28 -11.74 -6.54
N GLN A 92 -4.52 -12.15 -5.53
CA GLN A 92 -3.77 -13.41 -5.51
C GLN A 92 -4.68 -14.64 -5.65
N HIS A 93 -5.86 -14.64 -5.02
CA HIS A 93 -6.76 -15.80 -5.06
C HIS A 93 -7.68 -15.85 -6.29
N THR A 94 -7.99 -14.70 -6.89
CA THR A 94 -9.03 -14.58 -7.93
C THR A 94 -8.45 -14.23 -9.31
N GLY A 95 -7.17 -13.84 -9.39
CA GLY A 95 -6.55 -13.30 -10.61
C GLY A 95 -7.13 -11.96 -11.08
N ARG A 96 -8.14 -11.43 -10.37
CA ARG A 96 -8.90 -10.22 -10.75
C ARG A 96 -8.73 -9.13 -9.70
N ARG A 97 -8.35 -7.94 -10.17
CA ARG A 97 -8.29 -6.74 -9.35
C ARG A 97 -9.68 -6.13 -9.18
N SER A 98 -10.13 -5.97 -7.93
CA SER A 98 -11.39 -5.29 -7.64
C SER A 98 -11.19 -3.76 -7.65
N PRO A 99 -11.74 -3.02 -8.62
CA PRO A 99 -11.50 -1.58 -8.73
C PRO A 99 -12.09 -0.77 -7.56
N ALA A 100 -13.12 -1.31 -6.90
CA ALA A 100 -13.74 -0.66 -5.74
C ALA A 100 -12.76 -0.54 -4.56
N ILE A 101 -12.01 -1.60 -4.24
CA ILE A 101 -11.08 -1.61 -3.10
C ILE A 101 -9.89 -0.68 -3.38
N ALA A 102 -9.38 -0.67 -4.61
CA ALA A 102 -8.34 0.27 -5.05
C ALA A 102 -8.77 1.75 -4.88
N LEU A 103 -10.03 2.05 -5.18
CA LEU A 103 -10.58 3.39 -5.05
C LEU A 103 -10.70 3.80 -3.56
N PHE A 104 -11.13 2.89 -2.69
CA PHE A 104 -11.13 3.12 -1.23
C PHE A 104 -9.72 3.35 -0.68
N ALA A 105 -8.73 2.58 -1.13
CA ALA A 105 -7.33 2.77 -0.74
C ALA A 105 -6.80 4.15 -1.19
N ALA A 106 -7.15 4.59 -2.40
CA ALA A 106 -6.77 5.91 -2.91
C ALA A 106 -7.41 7.06 -2.12
N VAL A 107 -8.68 6.92 -1.71
CA VAL A 107 -9.36 7.91 -0.85
C VAL A 107 -8.71 7.98 0.53
N ALA A 108 -8.36 6.83 1.12
CA ALA A 108 -7.64 6.79 2.40
C ALA A 108 -6.27 7.47 2.32
N PHE A 109 -5.53 7.26 1.22
CA PHE A 109 -4.27 7.95 0.96
C PHE A 109 -4.45 9.47 0.84
N GLY A 110 -5.48 9.91 0.12
CA GLY A 110 -5.85 11.33 0.02
C GLY A 110 -6.19 11.95 1.37
N ALA A 111 -6.98 11.26 2.19
CA ALA A 111 -7.35 11.70 3.53
C ALA A 111 -6.11 11.87 4.44
N LYS A 112 -5.16 10.93 4.41
CA LYS A 112 -3.91 11.00 5.16
C LYS A 112 -3.08 12.23 4.79
N HIS A 113 -2.93 12.52 3.51
CA HIS A 113 -2.22 13.72 3.05
C HIS A 113 -2.93 15.01 3.47
N GLY A 114 -4.27 15.02 3.48
CA GLY A 114 -5.06 16.15 3.99
C GLY A 114 -4.82 16.40 5.48
N VAL A 115 -4.85 15.34 6.31
CA VAL A 115 -4.59 15.44 7.75
C VAL A 115 -3.16 15.90 8.03
N PHE A 116 -2.15 15.38 7.31
CA PHE A 116 -0.75 15.80 7.46
C PHE A 116 -0.55 17.30 7.16
N ARG A 117 -1.19 17.82 6.12
CA ARG A 117 -1.15 19.25 5.79
C ARG A 117 -1.83 20.09 6.87
N GLY A 118 -2.97 19.64 7.39
CA GLY A 118 -3.64 20.29 8.53
C GLY A 118 -2.77 20.30 9.78
N LEU A 119 -2.07 19.20 10.06
CA LEU A 119 -1.15 19.05 11.20
C LEU A 119 0.05 20.00 11.09
N LEU A 120 0.64 20.13 9.90
CA LEU A 120 1.71 21.10 9.61
C LEU A 120 1.26 22.55 9.85
N VAL A 121 0.05 22.90 9.43
CA VAL A 121 -0.50 24.25 9.65
C VAL A 121 -0.77 24.50 11.13
N LEU A 122 -1.21 23.50 11.89
CA LEU A 122 -1.39 23.57 13.34
C LEU A 122 -0.05 23.73 14.09
N LEU A 123 1.00 23.03 13.65
CA LEU A 123 2.37 23.19 14.17
C LEU A 123 2.96 24.57 13.84
N CYS A 124 2.79 25.06 12.61
CA CYS A 124 3.31 26.37 12.20
C CYS A 124 2.57 27.56 12.83
N ASN A 125 1.29 27.40 13.16
CA ASN A 125 0.52 28.45 13.83
C ASN A 125 0.77 28.53 15.35
N GLY A 126 1.69 27.73 15.89
CA GLY A 126 2.20 27.88 17.26
C GLY A 126 1.10 27.90 18.31
N VAL A 127 0.48 26.74 18.56
CA VAL A 127 -0.09 26.46 19.88
C VAL A 127 1.04 26.13 20.84
#